data_AF-A0A6N8E7X7-F1
#
_entry.id   AF-A0A6N8E7X7-F1
#
_cell.length_a   1.000
_cell.length_b   1.000
_cell.length_c   1.000
_cell.angle_alpha   90.00
_cell.angle_beta   90.00
_cell.angle_gamma   90.00
#
_symmetry.space_group_name_H-M   'P 1'
#
loop_
_entity.id
_entity.type
_entity.pdbx_description
1 polymer ?
#
loop_
_entity_poly.entity_id
_entity_poly.type
_entity_poly.pdbx_seq_one_letter_code
_entity_poly.pdbx_strand_id
1 'polypeptide(L)'
;MSVQHKASNQARRIVASLLAPTEVPFKDYLKATDYCTAIMLYTDRPADHEYMVQWRAAFAALMVSGADERQRLLKRLREDFKQGHSPLPSLMPEN
;
A
#
# COMPACT_ATOMS: atom_id res chain seq x y z
N MET A 1 -7.80 20.75 -16.50
CA MET A 1 -8.35 20.14 -15.28
C MET A 1 -7.80 18.72 -15.20
N SER A 2 -6.89 18.45 -14.25
CA SER A 2 -6.33 17.11 -14.06
C SER A 2 -7.44 16.21 -13.54
N VAL A 3 -7.97 15.33 -14.39
CA VAL A 3 -8.79 14.22 -13.91
C VAL A 3 -7.82 13.32 -13.16
N GLN A 4 -7.72 13.50 -11.83
CA GLN A 4 -7.12 12.49 -10.97
C GLN A 4 -7.99 11.24 -11.13
N HIS A 5 -7.62 10.38 -12.08
CA HIS A 5 -8.25 9.10 -12.25
C HIS A 5 -8.01 8.33 -10.96
N LYS A 6 -9.05 8.19 -10.14
CA LYS A 6 -8.99 7.38 -8.93
C LYS A 6 -8.73 5.93 -9.33
N ALA A 7 -7.89 5.23 -8.56
CA ALA A 7 -7.67 3.80 -8.74
C ALA A 7 -9.00 3.03 -8.74
N SER A 8 -9.03 1.96 -9.52
CA SER A 8 -10.19 1.09 -9.66
C SER A 8 -10.60 0.46 -8.34
N ASN A 9 -11.88 0.11 -8.23
CA ASN A 9 -12.39 -0.61 -7.05
C ASN A 9 -11.68 -1.95 -6.86
N GLN A 10 -11.24 -2.60 -7.94
CA GLN A 10 -10.48 -3.84 -7.87
C GLN A 10 -9.11 -3.61 -7.22
N ALA A 11 -8.36 -2.60 -7.68
CA ALA A 11 -7.08 -2.21 -7.09
C ALA A 11 -7.22 -1.91 -5.58
N ARG A 12 -8.27 -1.16 -5.20
CA ARG A 12 -8.56 -0.86 -3.79
C ARG A 12 -8.92 -2.09 -2.97
N ARG A 13 -9.70 -3.03 -3.52
CA ARG A 13 -10.06 -4.29 -2.83
C ARG A 13 -8.84 -5.17 -2.57
N ILE A 14 -7.91 -5.23 -3.54
CA ILE A 14 -6.68 -5.99 -3.37
C ILE A 14 -5.86 -5.41 -2.23
N VAL A 15 -5.58 -4.09 -2.24
CA VAL A 15 -4.86 -3.42 -1.14
C VAL A 15 -5.56 -3.62 0.20
N ALA A 16 -6.89 -3.53 0.27
CA ALA A 16 -7.63 -3.77 1.50
C ALA A 16 -7.31 -5.14 2.12
N SER A 17 -7.22 -6.18 1.28
CA SER A 17 -6.93 -7.55 1.72
C SER A 17 -5.49 -7.69 2.24
N LEU A 18 -4.55 -6.92 1.69
CA LEU A 18 -3.12 -6.92 2.05
C LEU A 18 -2.81 -6.10 3.32
N LEU A 19 -3.76 -5.28 3.79
CA LEU A 19 -3.63 -4.50 5.03
C LEU A 19 -4.17 -5.23 6.27
N ALA A 20 -4.56 -6.51 6.14
CA ALA A 20 -5.01 -7.32 7.26
C ALA A 20 -3.89 -7.53 8.30
N PRO A 21 -4.21 -7.78 9.59
CA PRO A 21 -3.21 -8.20 10.57
C PRO A 21 -2.52 -9.49 10.10
N THR A 22 -1.24 -9.63 10.40
CA THR A 22 -0.43 -10.79 9.99
C THR A 22 0.46 -11.27 11.15
N GLU A 23 0.56 -12.59 11.28
CA GLU A 23 1.46 -13.28 12.21
C GLU A 23 2.85 -13.54 11.60
N VAL A 24 2.99 -13.44 10.27
CA VAL A 24 4.26 -13.64 9.54
C VAL A 24 4.58 -12.43 8.66
N PRO A 25 4.86 -11.26 9.26
CA PRO A 25 4.79 -9.97 8.57
C PRO A 25 5.72 -9.84 7.36
N PHE A 26 6.96 -10.34 7.47
CA PHE A 26 7.92 -10.27 6.37
C PHE A 26 7.39 -10.99 5.12
N LYS A 27 6.92 -12.24 5.29
CA LYS A 27 6.43 -13.07 4.18
C LYS A 27 5.18 -12.47 3.56
N ASP A 28 4.26 -11.99 4.38
CA ASP A 28 2.98 -11.46 3.89
C ASP A 28 3.15 -10.12 3.18
N TYR A 29 4.04 -9.25 3.68
CA TYR A 29 4.34 -7.98 2.99
C TYR A 29 5.20 -8.18 1.74
N LEU A 30 6.11 -9.16 1.71
CA LEU A 30 6.79 -9.56 0.48
C LEU A 30 5.76 -9.97 -0.60
N LYS A 31 4.82 -10.86 -0.22
CA LYS A 31 3.71 -11.26 -1.11
C LYS A 31 2.87 -10.06 -1.56
N ALA A 32 2.61 -9.10 -0.66
CA ALA A 32 1.91 -7.87 -0.99
C ALA A 32 2.68 -7.03 -2.03
N THR A 33 4.00 -6.90 -1.89
CA THR A 33 4.83 -6.20 -2.89
C THR A 33 4.85 -6.89 -4.25
N ASP A 34 4.83 -8.22 -4.28
CA ASP A 34 4.77 -9.01 -5.51
C ASP A 34 3.42 -8.83 -6.22
N TYR A 35 2.31 -8.86 -5.47
CA TYR A 35 0.98 -8.58 -6.05
C TYR A 35 0.88 -7.17 -6.63
N CYS A 36 1.39 -6.16 -5.92
CA CYS A 36 1.42 -4.80 -6.45
C CYS A 36 2.23 -4.76 -7.75
N THR A 37 3.39 -5.42 -7.79
CA THR A 37 4.25 -5.49 -8.98
C THR A 37 3.54 -6.18 -10.15
N ALA A 38 2.85 -7.30 -9.91
CA ALA A 38 2.08 -7.99 -10.94
C ALA A 38 0.99 -7.08 -11.52
N ILE A 39 0.23 -6.38 -10.68
CA ILE A 39 -0.81 -5.45 -11.16
C ILE A 39 -0.19 -4.30 -11.96
N MET A 40 0.94 -3.74 -11.50
CA MET A 40 1.67 -2.70 -12.23
C MET A 40 2.08 -3.17 -13.64
N LEU A 41 2.53 -4.41 -13.79
CA LEU A 41 2.96 -4.97 -15.08
C LEU A 41 1.81 -5.25 -16.05
N TYR A 42 0.62 -5.58 -15.53
CA TYR A 42 -0.50 -6.07 -16.33
C TYR A 42 -1.70 -5.12 -16.40
N THR A 43 -1.63 -3.94 -15.79
CA THR A 43 -2.71 -2.95 -15.85
C THR A 43 -2.47 -1.94 -16.98
N ASP A 44 -3.48 -1.74 -17.81
CA ASP A 44 -3.50 -0.66 -18.81
C ASP A 44 -3.99 0.67 -18.23
N ARG A 45 -4.33 0.71 -16.93
CA ARG A 45 -4.86 1.90 -16.25
C ARG A 45 -3.74 2.63 -15.49
N PRO A 46 -3.32 3.84 -15.92
CA PRO A 46 -2.27 4.59 -15.23
C PRO A 46 -2.56 4.85 -13.75
N ALA A 47 -3.82 5.12 -13.41
CA ALA A 47 -4.30 5.30 -12.04
C ALA A 47 -4.04 4.09 -11.14
N ASP A 48 -4.24 2.88 -11.66
CA ASP A 48 -4.03 1.65 -10.90
C ASP A 48 -2.53 1.38 -10.75
N HIS A 49 -1.75 1.67 -11.79
CA HIS A 49 -0.29 1.61 -11.74
C HIS A 49 0.27 2.54 -10.66
N GLU A 50 -0.06 3.83 -10.69
CA GLU A 50 0.40 4.82 -9.69
C GLU A 50 -0.03 4.43 -8.28
N TYR A 51 -1.29 4.00 -8.11
CA TYR A 51 -1.79 3.54 -6.83
C TYR A 51 -0.98 2.35 -6.30
N MET A 52 -0.71 1.35 -7.15
CA MET A 52 0.06 0.16 -6.76
C MET A 52 1.53 0.48 -6.48
N VAL A 53 2.14 1.45 -7.17
CA VAL A 53 3.49 1.95 -6.85
C VAL A 53 3.55 2.46 -5.41
N GLN A 54 2.59 3.30 -5.02
CA GLN A 54 2.54 3.87 -3.68
C GLN A 54 2.34 2.81 -2.60
N TRP A 55 1.42 1.86 -2.83
CA TRP A 55 1.16 0.77 -1.88
C TRP A 55 2.30 -0.24 -1.82
N ARG A 56 2.98 -0.52 -2.93
CA ARG A 56 4.21 -1.33 -2.95
C ARG A 56 5.28 -0.73 -2.05
N ALA A 57 5.50 0.58 -2.11
CA ALA A 57 6.44 1.26 -1.22
C ALA A 57 6.03 1.12 0.25
N ALA A 58 4.74 1.25 0.56
CA ALA A 58 4.23 1.08 1.91
C ALA A 58 4.41 -0.34 2.46
N PHE A 59 4.16 -1.38 1.65
CA PHE A 59 4.40 -2.77 2.05
C PHE A 59 5.89 -3.07 2.21
N ALA A 60 6.75 -2.51 1.35
CA ALA A 60 8.19 -2.61 1.51
C ALA A 60 8.67 -1.98 2.84
N ALA A 61 8.12 -0.82 3.21
CA ALA A 61 8.40 -0.20 4.51
C ALA A 61 7.96 -1.10 5.68
N LEU A 62 6.72 -1.60 5.64
CA LEU A 62 6.21 -2.54 6.65
C LEU A 62 7.05 -3.82 6.79
N MET A 63 7.65 -4.29 5.69
CA MET A 63 8.52 -5.46 5.67
C MET A 63 9.84 -5.23 6.41
N VAL A 64 10.41 -4.02 6.34
CA VAL A 64 11.73 -3.69 6.92
C VAL A 64 11.65 -2.98 8.27
N SER A 65 10.48 -2.46 8.66
CA SER A 65 10.27 -1.83 9.98
C SER A 65 10.37 -2.82 11.14
N GLY A 66 10.93 -2.35 12.26
CA GLY A 66 10.91 -3.06 13.55
C GLY A 66 9.48 -3.26 14.08
N ALA A 67 9.30 -4.15 15.06
CA ALA A 67 7.96 -4.58 15.50
C ALA A 67 7.02 -3.42 15.91
N ASP A 68 7.49 -2.50 16.77
CA ASP A 68 6.68 -1.39 17.29
C ASP A 68 6.41 -0.32 16.21
N GLU A 69 7.41 -0.02 15.39
CA GLU A 69 7.28 0.89 14.27
C GLU A 69 6.30 0.35 13.23
N ARG A 70 6.41 -0.94 12.89
CA ARG A 70 5.51 -1.63 11.96
C ARG A 70 4.06 -1.59 12.43
N GLN A 71 3.79 -1.77 13.72
CA GLN A 71 2.43 -1.65 14.26
C GLN A 71 1.89 -0.22 14.11
N ARG A 72 2.71 0.78 14.45
CA ARG A 72 2.34 2.21 14.28
C ARG A 72 2.10 2.55 12.81
N LEU A 73 2.99 2.14 11.91
CA LEU A 73 2.88 2.36 10.48
C LEU A 73 1.65 1.68 9.90
N LEU A 74 1.39 0.41 10.24
CA LEU A 74 0.22 -0.32 9.77
C LEU A 74 -1.09 0.36 10.20
N LYS A 75 -1.13 0.91 11.41
CA LYS A 75 -2.29 1.68 11.90
C LYS A 75 -2.53 2.91 11.02
N ARG A 76 -1.50 3.73 10.77
CA ARG A 76 -1.60 4.94 9.92
C ARG A 76 -2.01 4.60 8.49
N LEU A 77 -1.37 3.58 7.89
CA LEU A 77 -1.70 3.13 6.53
C LEU A 77 -3.15 2.68 6.40
N ARG A 78 -3.72 2.03 7.43
CA ARG A 78 -5.15 1.68 7.43
C ARG A 78 -6.06 2.90 7.52
N GLU A 79 -5.65 3.93 8.26
CA GLU A 79 -6.38 5.21 8.34
C GLU A 79 -6.35 5.93 6.99
N ASP A 80 -5.17 6.03 6.36
CA ASP A 80 -5.01 6.59 5.02
C ASP A 80 -5.86 5.84 3.99
N PHE A 81 -5.84 4.50 4.02
CA PHE A 81 -6.64 3.68 3.12
C PHE A 81 -8.14 3.95 3.25
N LYS A 82 -8.64 4.07 4.49
CA LYS A 82 -10.06 4.37 4.77
C LYS A 82 -10.46 5.75 4.27
N GLN A 83 -9.59 6.74 4.43
CA GLN A 83 -9.82 8.11 3.98
C GLN A 83 -9.60 8.29 2.47
N GLY A 84 -8.96 7.30 1.82
CA GLY A 84 -8.60 7.35 0.41
C GLY A 84 -7.37 8.23 0.14
N HIS A 85 -6.53 8.42 1.14
CA HIS A 85 -5.28 9.16 1.03
C HIS A 85 -4.16 8.28 0.44
N SER A 86 -3.15 8.94 -0.11
CA SER A 86 -1.89 8.27 -0.48
C SER A 86 -1.21 7.75 0.78
N PRO A 87 -0.56 6.56 0.74
CA PRO A 87 0.23 6.07 1.86
C PRO A 87 1.59 6.75 2.00
N LEU A 88 2.06 7.51 0.99
CA LEU A 88 3.40 8.11 0.98
C LEU A 88 3.67 9.07 2.15
N PRO A 89 2.74 9.96 2.56
CA PRO A 89 2.96 10.83 3.71
C PRO A 89 3.22 10.06 5.01
N SER A 90 2.59 8.89 5.18
CA SER A 90 2.82 8.02 6.34
C SER A 90 4.21 7.36 6.37
N LEU A 91 4.93 7.36 5.24
CA LEU A 91 6.29 6.83 5.14
C LEU A 91 7.36 7.88 5.45
N MET A 92 6.99 9.16 5.51
CA MET A 92 7.95 10.20 5.86
C MET A 92 8.22 10.16 7.37
N PRO A 93 9.49 10.29 7.79
CA PRO A 93 9.80 10.44 9.20
C PRO A 93 9.05 11.66 9.77
N GLU A 94 8.50 11.51 10.96
CA GLU A 94 7.92 12.65 11.69
C GLU A 94 9.05 13.65 11.95
N ASN A 95 8.97 14.83 11.34
CA ASN A 95 9.83 15.97 11.67
C ASN A 95 9.38 16.60 12.99
#